data_AF-A0A7I0HLM4-F1
#
_entry.id   AF-A0A7I0HLM4-F1
#
_cell.length_a   1.000
_cell.length_b   1.000
_cell.length_c   1.000
_cell.angle_alpha   90.00
_cell.angle_beta   90.00
_cell.angle_gamma   90.00
#
_symmetry.space_group_name_H-M   'P 1'
#
loop_
_entity.id
_entity.type
_entity.pdbx_description
1 polymer ?
#
loop_
_entity_poly.entity_id
_entity_poly.type
_entity_poly.pdbx_seq_one_letter_code
_entity_poly.pdbx_strand_id
1 'polypeptide(L)'
;MIIQALHKRKDSFQILFPELSAEKQNALHFISEGKSYREAALIIKRNHTIITQWSKNDPKFKQALEEVKMEKQKSIRLKEMLSQAVHEMKTSTSENVEEIKDPIT
;
A
#
# COMPACT_ATOMS: atom_id res chain seq x y z
N MET A 1 -15.55 -35.57 -12.52
CA MET A 1 -16.55 -34.55 -12.11
C MET A 1 -16.22 -34.18 -10.66
N ILE A 2 -15.95 -32.97 -10.17
CA ILE A 2 -16.17 -31.58 -10.62
C ILE A 2 -15.03 -30.74 -9.97
N ILE A 3 -13.84 -30.64 -10.56
CA ILE A 3 -12.76 -29.72 -10.09
C ILE A 3 -12.51 -28.57 -11.08
N GLN A 4 -13.17 -28.60 -12.25
CA GLN A 4 -12.92 -27.63 -13.33
C GLN A 4 -13.85 -26.41 -13.32
N ALA A 5 -14.79 -26.28 -12.38
CA ALA A 5 -15.81 -25.23 -12.42
C ALA A 5 -15.50 -23.94 -11.61
N LEU A 6 -14.47 -23.94 -10.74
CA LEU A 6 -14.16 -22.77 -9.90
C LEU A 6 -13.06 -21.85 -10.47
N HIS A 7 -12.37 -22.26 -11.54
CA HIS A 7 -11.24 -21.51 -12.12
C HIS A 7 -11.64 -20.36 -13.08
N LYS A 8 -12.93 -20.01 -13.19
CA LYS A 8 -13.41 -18.98 -14.14
C LYS A 8 -13.90 -17.69 -13.48
N ARG A 9 -13.26 -17.23 -12.41
CA ARG A 9 -13.28 -15.81 -12.04
C ARG A 9 -11.86 -15.24 -12.01
N LYS A 10 -11.47 -14.82 -13.22
CA LYS A 10 -10.74 -13.61 -13.59
C LYS A 10 -10.51 -12.56 -12.50
N ASP A 11 -9.79 -12.93 -11.45
CA ASP A 11 -9.19 -12.02 -10.49
C ASP A 11 -7.80 -12.59 -10.21
N SER A 12 -6.86 -12.25 -11.08
CA SER A 12 -5.44 -12.60 -10.94
C SER A 12 -4.83 -11.78 -9.80
N PHE A 13 -5.35 -11.93 -8.58
CA PHE A 13 -4.64 -11.50 -7.39
C PHE A 13 -3.46 -12.44 -7.24
N GLN A 14 -2.25 -11.88 -7.33
CA GLN A 14 -1.03 -12.61 -7.03
C GLN A 14 -1.20 -13.19 -5.62
N ILE A 15 -1.20 -14.51 -5.48
CA ILE A 15 -1.32 -15.18 -4.19
C ILE A 15 -0.02 -14.91 -3.44
N LEU A 16 0.02 -13.82 -2.66
CA LEU A 16 1.20 -13.41 -1.89
C LEU A 16 1.39 -14.30 -0.65
N PHE A 17 0.30 -14.86 -0.12
CA PHE A 17 0.29 -15.62 1.13
C PHE A 17 -0.52 -16.92 0.95
N PRO A 18 0.03 -17.96 0.30
CA PRO A 18 -0.70 -19.18 -0.06
C PRO A 18 -1.23 -19.96 1.15
N GLU A 19 -0.62 -19.76 2.31
CA GLU A 19 -1.01 -20.35 3.60
C GLU A 19 -2.30 -19.76 4.18
N LEU A 20 -2.80 -18.65 3.63
CA LEU A 20 -4.00 -17.97 4.10
C LEU A 20 -5.22 -18.35 3.27
N SER A 21 -6.38 -18.36 3.90
CA SER A 21 -7.65 -18.50 3.18
C SER A 21 -7.84 -17.34 2.18
N ALA A 22 -8.57 -17.60 1.09
CA ALA A 22 -8.86 -16.58 0.07
C ALA A 22 -9.47 -15.31 0.69
N GLU A 23 -10.30 -15.47 1.72
CA GLU A 23 -10.90 -14.34 2.43
C GLU A 23 -9.86 -13.45 3.13
N LYS A 24 -8.89 -14.06 3.81
CA LYS A 24 -7.79 -13.35 4.46
C LYS A 24 -6.89 -12.67 3.44
N GLN A 25 -6.64 -13.33 2.31
CA GLN A 25 -5.86 -12.73 1.21
C GLN A 25 -6.57 -11.51 0.62
N ASN A 26 -7.89 -11.59 0.38
CA ASN A 26 -8.68 -10.45 -0.10
C ASN A 26 -8.65 -9.28 0.90
N ALA A 27 -8.76 -9.56 2.19
CA ALA A 27 -8.64 -8.54 3.22
C ALA A 27 -7.29 -7.82 3.17
N LEU A 28 -6.19 -8.58 3.07
CA LEU A 28 -4.84 -8.03 2.97
C LEU A 28 -4.64 -7.20 1.70
N HIS A 29 -5.19 -7.66 0.57
CA HIS A 29 -5.16 -6.90 -0.67
C HIS A 29 -5.82 -5.52 -0.52
N PHE A 30 -7.05 -5.44 -0.01
CA PHE A 30 -7.70 -4.12 0.19
C PHE A 30 -6.95 -3.23 1.19
N ILE A 31 -6.36 -3.81 2.24
CA ILE A 31 -5.53 -3.06 3.19
C ILE A 31 -4.27 -2.50 2.50
N SER A 32 -3.65 -3.28 1.61
CA SER A 32 -2.48 -2.84 0.82
C SER A 32 -2.82 -1.67 -0.12
N GLU A 33 -4.04 -1.65 -0.67
CA GLU A 33 -4.55 -0.52 -1.48
C GLU A 33 -4.93 0.71 -0.65
N GLY A 34 -4.82 0.62 0.68
CA GLY A 34 -5.01 1.74 1.57
C GLY A 34 -6.32 1.75 2.36
N LYS A 35 -7.20 0.75 2.18
CA LYS A 35 -8.43 0.64 2.96
C LYS A 35 -8.14 0.42 4.44
N SER A 36 -8.97 1.02 5.30
CA SER A 36 -8.97 0.73 6.72
C SER A 36 -9.46 -0.69 7.01
N TYR A 37 -9.20 -1.21 8.20
CA TYR A 37 -9.68 -2.54 8.60
C TYR A 37 -11.20 -2.66 8.56
N ARG A 38 -11.90 -1.58 8.92
CA ARG A 38 -13.35 -1.52 8.87
C ARG A 38 -13.85 -1.60 7.43
N GLU A 39 -13.28 -0.83 6.52
CA GLU A 39 -13.65 -0.87 5.09
C GLU A 39 -13.34 -2.23 4.46
N ALA A 40 -12.13 -2.76 4.69
CA ALA A 40 -11.74 -4.08 4.19
C ALA A 40 -12.68 -5.18 4.71
N ALA A 41 -13.02 -5.15 6.00
CA ALA A 41 -13.98 -6.08 6.60
C ALA A 41 -15.39 -5.96 5.97
N LEU A 42 -15.85 -4.75 5.69
CA LEU A 42 -17.13 -4.52 5.02
C LEU A 42 -17.13 -5.06 3.58
N ILE A 43 -16.05 -4.85 2.82
CA ILE A 43 -15.92 -5.34 1.44
C ILE A 43 -15.97 -6.87 1.39
N ILE A 44 -15.30 -7.55 2.33
CA ILE A 44 -15.36 -9.02 2.44
C ILE A 44 -16.63 -9.53 3.14
N LYS A 45 -17.60 -8.64 3.41
CA LYS A 45 -18.90 -8.95 4.05
C LYS A 45 -18.78 -9.61 5.43
N ARG A 46 -17.87 -9.09 6.26
CA ARG A 46 -17.64 -9.54 7.63
C ARG A 46 -17.81 -8.42 8.65
N ASN A 47 -17.84 -8.82 9.92
CA ASN A 47 -17.85 -7.88 11.04
C ASN A 47 -16.56 -7.06 11.07
N HIS A 48 -16.65 -5.77 11.40
CA HIS A 48 -15.52 -4.84 11.44
C HIS A 48 -14.36 -5.28 12.37
N THR A 49 -14.61 -6.16 13.33
CA THR A 49 -13.59 -6.70 14.25
C THR A 49 -12.81 -7.89 13.69
N ILE A 50 -13.23 -8.48 12.57
CA ILE A 50 -12.72 -9.77 12.08
C ILE A 50 -11.21 -9.74 11.81
N ILE A 51 -10.71 -8.64 11.24
CA ILE A 51 -9.29 -8.46 10.93
C ILE A 51 -8.45 -8.47 12.21
N THR A 52 -8.92 -7.78 13.25
CA THR A 52 -8.27 -7.76 14.56
C THR A 52 -8.32 -9.14 15.22
N GLN A 53 -9.43 -9.86 15.10
CA GLN A 53 -9.55 -11.22 15.63
C GLN A 53 -8.58 -12.18 14.94
N TRP A 54 -8.47 -12.13 13.61
CA TRP A 54 -7.49 -12.92 12.87
C TRP A 54 -6.05 -12.56 13.25
N SER A 55 -5.73 -11.27 13.38
CA SER A 55 -4.39 -10.84 13.80
C SER A 55 -4.01 -11.33 15.20
N LYS A 56 -4.99 -11.53 16.09
CA LYS A 56 -4.75 -12.10 17.44
C LYS A 56 -4.62 -13.62 17.43
N ASN A 57 -5.43 -14.30 16.64
CA ASN A 57 -5.62 -15.75 16.74
C ASN A 57 -4.91 -16.55 15.66
N ASP A 58 -4.45 -15.91 14.57
CA ASP A 58 -3.73 -16.55 13.47
C ASP A 58 -2.36 -15.88 13.28
N PRO A 59 -1.28 -16.51 13.75
CA PRO A 59 0.08 -16.00 13.59
C PRO A 59 0.50 -15.77 12.14
N LYS A 60 0.05 -16.61 11.21
CA LYS A 60 0.39 -16.46 9.78
C LYS A 60 -0.28 -15.22 9.21
N PHE A 61 -1.55 -14.99 9.56
CA PHE A 61 -2.25 -13.76 9.17
C PHE A 61 -1.61 -12.52 9.80
N LYS A 62 -1.22 -12.59 11.07
CA LYS A 62 -0.53 -11.50 11.76
C LYS A 62 0.75 -11.11 11.03
N GLN A 63 1.59 -12.09 10.68
CA GLN A 63 2.83 -11.85 9.96
C GLN A 63 2.56 -11.18 8.60
N ALA A 64 1.65 -11.75 7.80
CA ALA A 64 1.29 -11.19 6.50
C ALA A 64 0.73 -9.76 6.60
N LEU A 65 -0.05 -9.47 7.65
CA LEU A 65 -0.57 -8.12 7.92
C LEU A 65 0.54 -7.12 8.24
N GLU A 66 1.56 -7.52 9.00
CA GLU A 66 2.72 -6.65 9.26
C GLU A 66 3.56 -6.41 8.00
N GLU A 67 3.76 -7.43 7.16
CA GLU A 67 4.45 -7.27 5.88
C GLU A 67 3.74 -6.25 4.97
N VAL A 68 2.40 -6.33 4.86
CA VAL A 68 1.59 -5.36 4.10
C VAL A 68 1.73 -3.94 4.67
N LYS A 69 1.71 -3.77 5.99
CA LYS A 69 1.90 -2.45 6.62
C LYS A 69 3.28 -1.87 6.33
N MET A 70 4.31 -2.70 6.43
CA MET A 70 5.69 -2.29 6.20
C MET A 70 5.87 -1.83 4.75
N GLU A 71 5.32 -2.56 3.79
CA GLU A 71 5.41 -2.20 2.38
C GLU A 71 4.66 -0.90 2.05
N LYS A 72 3.49 -0.72 2.66
CA LYS A 72 2.75 0.56 2.58
C LYS A 72 3.58 1.72 3.15
N GLN A 73 4.22 1.52 4.31
CA GLN A 73 5.04 2.55 4.93
C GLN A 73 6.28 2.89 4.10
N LYS A 74 6.94 1.91 3.49
CA LYS A 74 8.05 2.14 2.55
C LYS A 74 7.59 2.96 1.35
N SER A 75 6.44 2.62 0.78
CA SER A 75 5.86 3.34 -0.36
C SER A 75 5.55 4.80 -0.03
N ILE A 76 5.04 5.07 1.19
CA ILE A 76 4.80 6.43 1.67
C ILE A 76 6.13 7.19 1.80
N ARG A 77 7.12 6.61 2.48
CA ARG A 77 8.45 7.22 2.67
C ARG A 77 9.13 7.53 1.33
N LEU A 78 9.05 6.62 0.36
CA LEU A 78 9.63 6.84 -0.97
C LEU A 78 8.97 8.03 -1.68
N LYS A 79 7.63 8.15 -1.61
CA LYS A 79 6.91 9.29 -2.17
C LYS A 79 7.31 10.61 -1.50
N GLU A 80 7.48 10.62 -0.19
CA GLU A 80 7.94 11.79 0.56
C GLU A 80 9.36 12.21 0.14
N MET A 81 10.30 11.27 0.05
CA MET A 81 11.67 11.52 -0.40
C MET A 81 11.72 12.08 -1.83
N LEU A 82 10.93 11.50 -2.75
CA LEU A 82 10.83 12.00 -4.12
C LEU A 82 10.26 13.42 -4.16
N SER A 83 9.26 13.71 -3.33
CA SER A 83 8.68 15.05 -3.22
C SER A 83 9.70 16.07 -2.70
N GLN A 84 10.52 15.70 -1.71
CA GLN A 84 11.59 16.55 -1.18
C GLN A 84 12.66 16.81 -2.24
N ALA A 85 13.14 15.79 -2.94
CA ALA A 85 14.14 15.94 -4.01
C ALA A 85 13.65 16.88 -5.13
N VAL A 86 12.37 16.81 -5.50
CA VAL A 86 11.77 17.73 -6.48
C VAL A 86 11.70 19.17 -5.94
N HIS A 87 11.42 19.35 -4.65
CA HIS A 87 11.39 20.68 -4.04
C HIS A 87 12.79 21.29 -3.96
N GLU A 88 13.79 20.53 -3.50
CA GLU A 88 15.20 20.96 -3.43
C GLU A 88 15.75 21.37 -4.80
N MET A 89 15.45 20.59 -5.85
CA MET A 89 15.84 20.93 -7.23
C MET A 89 15.24 22.26 -7.71
N LYS A 90 13.99 22.55 -7.35
CA LYS A 90 13.32 23.82 -7.70
C LYS A 90 13.89 25.00 -6.94
N THR A 91 14.24 24.83 -5.66
CA THR A 91 14.82 25.91 -4.84
C THR A 91 16.28 26.19 -5.22
N SER A 92 17.08 25.17 -5.57
CA SER A 92 18.48 25.39 -6.03
C SER A 92 18.58 26.03 -7.42
N THR A 93 17.53 25.95 -8.25
CA THR A 93 17.50 26.63 -9.56
C THR A 93 17.08 28.10 -9.43
N SER A 94 16.51 28.50 -8.29
CA SER A 94 15.98 29.86 -8.08
C SER A 94 17.00 30.86 -7.51
N GLU A 95 18.22 30.43 -7.14
CA GLU A 95 19.24 31.29 -6.52
C GLU A 95 20.23 31.93 -7.53
N ASN A 96 20.01 31.81 -8.84
CA ASN A 96 20.95 32.32 -9.86
C ASN A 96 20.30 33.19 -10.94
N VAL A 97 19.45 34.14 -10.56
CA VAL A 97 19.05 35.25 -11.45
C VAL A 97 18.76 36.49 -10.59
N GLU A 98 19.80 37.23 -10.19
CA GLU A 98 19.75 38.70 -10.02
C GLU A 98 21.10 39.25 -9.49
N GLU A 99 22.17 39.17 -10.29
CA GLU A 99 23.30 40.11 -10.09
C GLU A 99 24.13 40.30 -11.37
N ILE A 100 23.53 40.86 -12.41
CA ILE A 100 24.28 41.60 -13.44
C ILE A 100 23.57 42.94 -13.62
N LYS A 101 23.86 43.89 -12.72
CA LYS A 101 23.68 45.30 -13.05
C LYS A 101 24.96 45.76 -13.72
N ASP A 102 24.89 45.93 -15.03
CA ASP A 102 25.91 46.62 -15.81
C ASP A 102 26.23 47.99 -15.18
N PRO A 103 27.50 48.32 -14.89
CA PRO A 103 27.86 49.70 -14.67
C PRO A 103 27.96 50.37 -16.04
N ILE A 104 26.88 51.01 -16.46
CA ILE A 104 26.98 52.13 -17.40
C ILE A 104 27.60 53.27 -16.60
N THR A 105 28.88 53.58 -16.84
CA THR A 105 29.43 54.86 -17.36
C THR A 105 30.94 54.90 -17.08
#